data_AF-A0A151JP95-F1
#
_entry.id   AF-A0A151JP95-F1
#
_cell.length_a   1.000
_cell.length_b   1.000
_cell.length_c   1.000
_cell.angle_alpha   90.00
_cell.angle_beta   90.00
_cell.angle_gamma   90.00
#
_symmetry.space_group_name_H-M   'P 1'
#
loop_
_entity.id
_entity.type
_entity.pdbx_description
1 polymer ?
#
loop_
_entity_poly.entity_id
_entity_poly.type
_entity_poly.pdbx_seq_one_letter_code
_entity_poly.pdbx_strand_id
1 'polypeptide(L)'
;MALLAMSYRIGKSTVSGMIQETCEAIWEVLQPQVLVQPSQQDWIKIEDEFFKRWNFPHCIGAIDGKHVVIQIVEVIETHLLFF
;
A
#
# COMPACT_ATOMS: atom_id res chain seq x y z
N MET A 1 -11.24 9.47 -3.69
CA MET A 1 -12.54 9.38 -4.38
C MET A 1 -13.03 10.70 -4.96
N ALA A 2 -13.16 11.78 -4.18
CA ALA A 2 -13.75 13.03 -4.67
C ALA A 2 -13.03 13.67 -5.86
N LEU A 3 -11.68 13.69 -5.87
CA LEU A 3 -10.91 14.24 -6.99
C LEU A 3 -11.20 13.50 -8.31
N LEU A 4 -11.08 12.17 -8.31
CA LEU A 4 -11.34 11.34 -9.49
C LEU A 4 -12.79 11.47 -9.97
N ALA A 5 -13.75 11.44 -9.04
CA ALA A 5 -15.17 11.65 -9.36
C ALA A 5 -15.41 13.00 -10.06
N MET A 6 -14.80 14.08 -9.59
CA MET A 6 -14.92 15.40 -10.22
C MET A 6 -14.20 15.48 -11.56
N SER A 7 -12.97 14.97 -11.67
CA SER A 7 -12.16 15.01 -12.90
C SER A 7 -12.83 14.27 -14.06
N TYR A 8 -13.48 13.15 -13.78
CA TYR A 8 -14.15 12.32 -14.78
C TYR A 8 -15.66 12.53 -14.85
N ARG A 9 -16.23 13.38 -13.98
CA ARG A 9 -17.68 13.63 -13.86
C ARG A 9 -18.49 12.34 -13.63
N ILE A 10 -17.95 11.44 -12.82
CA ILE A 10 -18.55 10.14 -12.47
C ILE A 10 -18.98 10.18 -11.00
N GLY A 11 -20.08 9.49 -10.66
CA GLY A 11 -20.54 9.36 -9.27
C GLY A 11 -19.46 8.76 -8.36
N LYS A 12 -19.34 9.26 -7.13
CA LYS A 12 -18.32 8.80 -6.17
C LYS A 12 -18.40 7.29 -5.91
N SER A 13 -19.60 6.72 -5.84
CA SER A 13 -19.84 5.28 -5.67
C SER A 13 -19.31 4.48 -6.86
N THR A 14 -19.60 4.92 -8.08
CA THR A 14 -19.11 4.28 -9.31
C THR A 14 -17.59 4.30 -9.38
N VAL A 15 -16.94 5.44 -9.09
CA VAL A 15 -15.47 5.52 -9.05
C VAL A 15 -14.89 4.59 -7.98
N SER A 16 -15.54 4.50 -6.81
CA SER A 16 -15.11 3.58 -5.76
C SER A 16 -15.17 2.12 -6.21
N GLY A 17 -16.26 1.72 -6.88
CA GLY A 17 -16.40 0.38 -7.46
C GLY A 17 -15.33 0.09 -8.50
N MET A 18 -15.10 1.01 -9.44
CA MET A 18 -14.06 0.88 -10.46
C MET A 18 -12.66 0.69 -9.86
N ILE A 19 -12.32 1.45 -8.81
CA ILE A 19 -11.03 1.33 -8.15
C ILE A 19 -10.89 -0.04 -7.47
N GLN A 20 -11.94 -0.49 -6.78
CA GLN A 20 -11.94 -1.81 -6.17
C GLN A 20 -11.74 -2.91 -7.21
N GLU A 21 -12.55 -2.93 -8.28
CA GLU A 21 -12.46 -3.90 -9.37
C GLU A 21 -11.07 -3.89 -10.02
N THR A 22 -10.49 -2.70 -10.24
CA THR A 22 -9.15 -2.55 -10.81
C THR A 22 -8.08 -3.09 -9.87
N CYS A 23 -8.15 -2.77 -8.57
CA CYS A 23 -7.20 -3.27 -7.57
C CYS A 23 -7.29 -4.79 -7.42
N GLU A 24 -8.49 -5.36 -7.43
CA GLU A 24 -8.71 -6.81 -7.41
C GLU A 24 -8.10 -7.46 -8.65
N ALA A 25 -8.36 -6.95 -9.85
CA ALA A 25 -7.78 -7.49 -11.09
C ALA A 25 -6.24 -7.45 -11.09
N ILE A 26 -5.65 -6.35 -10.59
CA ILE A 26 -4.20 -6.23 -10.44
C ILE A 26 -3.68 -7.28 -9.46
N TRP A 27 -4.35 -7.45 -8.32
CA TRP A 27 -3.96 -8.41 -7.30
C TRP A 27 -3.98 -9.84 -7.82
N GLU A 28 -5.09 -10.26 -8.42
CA GLU A 28 -5.25 -11.63 -8.96
C GLU A 28 -4.19 -11.99 -10.00
N VAL A 29 -3.77 -11.03 -10.83
CA VAL A 29 -2.75 -11.26 -11.85
C VAL A 29 -1.33 -11.22 -11.28
N LEU A 30 -1.01 -10.23 -10.42
CA LEU A 30 0.36 -9.97 -10.01
C LEU A 30 0.77 -10.68 -8.73
N GLN A 31 -0.13 -10.87 -7.76
CA GLN A 31 0.17 -11.51 -6.48
C GLN A 31 0.95 -12.83 -6.64
N PRO A 32 0.53 -13.80 -7.50
CA PRO A 32 1.24 -15.06 -7.63
C PRO A 32 2.61 -14.92 -8.31
N GLN A 33 2.88 -13.81 -9.00
CA GLN A 33 4.14 -13.58 -9.72
C GLN A 33 5.16 -12.82 -8.86
N VAL A 34 4.69 -11.86 -8.04
CA VAL A 34 5.56 -10.91 -7.33
C VAL A 34 5.58 -11.12 -5.82
N LEU A 35 4.58 -11.79 -5.24
CA LEU A 35 4.47 -12.10 -3.81
C LEU A 35 4.45 -13.62 -3.59
N VAL A 36 5.37 -14.31 -4.24
CA VAL A 36 5.61 -15.75 -4.02
C VAL A 36 6.11 -15.96 -2.60
N GLN A 37 5.58 -16.97 -1.91
CA GLN A 37 6.05 -17.33 -0.58
C GLN A 37 7.52 -17.82 -0.64
N PRO A 38 8.46 -17.14 0.03
CA PRO A 38 9.86 -17.54 -0.04
C PRO A 38 10.12 -18.83 0.75
N SER A 39 11.03 -19.67 0.24
CA SER A 39 11.52 -20.83 0.99
C SER A 39 12.53 -20.40 2.07
N GLN A 40 12.85 -21.30 3.00
CA GLN A 40 13.93 -21.06 3.98
C GLN A 40 15.26 -20.69 3.31
N GLN A 41 15.59 -21.32 2.17
CA GLN A 41 16.81 -21.00 1.43
C GLN A 41 16.77 -19.61 0.81
N ASP A 42 15.60 -19.15 0.38
CA ASP A 42 15.43 -17.82 -0.16
C ASP A 42 15.58 -16.76 0.94
N TRP A 43 15.04 -17.02 2.14
CA TRP A 43 15.26 -16.14 3.29
C TRP A 43 16.74 -15.99 3.65
N ILE A 44 17.50 -17.08 3.63
CA ILE A 44 18.96 -17.04 3.86
C ILE A 44 19.67 -16.20 2.79
N LYS A 45 19.27 -16.34 1.52
CA LYS A 45 19.85 -15.52 0.44
C LYS A 45 19.52 -14.04 0.61
N ILE A 46 18.27 -13.72 0.94
CA ILE A 46 17.84 -12.33 1.16
C ILE A 46 18.67 -11.70 2.29
N GLU A 47 18.82 -12.42 3.40
CA GLU A 47 19.62 -11.97 4.54
C GLU A 47 21.07 -11.67 4.17
N ASP A 48 21.72 -12.59 3.45
CA ASP A 48 23.08 -12.43 2.98
C ASP A 48 23.23 -11.24 2.00
N GLU A 49 22.24 -10.99 1.14
CA GLU A 49 22.23 -9.82 0.26
C GLU A 49 22.13 -8.50 1.03
N PHE A 50 21.24 -8.43 2.03
CA PHE A 50 21.13 -7.24 2.88
C PHE A 50 22.41 -7.01 3.69
N PHE A 51 23.01 -8.06 4.23
CA PHE A 51 24.28 -7.97 4.93
C PHE A 51 25.39 -7.45 4.01
N LYS A 52 25.55 -8.02 2.81
CA LYS A 52 26.60 -7.60 1.85
C LYS A 52 26.45 -6.18 1.35
N ARG A 53 25.21 -5.72 1.12
CA ARG A 53 24.95 -4.39 0.55
C ARG A 53 24.91 -3.28 1.60
N TRP A 54 24.41 -3.58 2.79
CA TRP A 54 24.06 -2.57 3.79
C TRP A 54 24.66 -2.83 5.17
N ASN A 55 25.42 -3.92 5.35
CA ASN A 55 25.91 -4.39 6.66
C ASN A 55 24.76 -4.53 7.67
N PHE A 56 23.60 -5.00 7.20
CA PHE A 56 22.39 -5.16 7.99
C PHE A 56 22.10 -6.66 8.17
N PRO A 57 22.65 -7.30 9.22
CA PRO A 57 22.47 -8.72 9.46
C PRO A 57 21.01 -9.04 9.80
N HIS A 58 20.57 -10.25 9.48
CA HIS A 58 19.22 -10.76 9.77
C HIS A 58 18.06 -9.98 9.12
N CYS A 59 18.33 -9.08 8.17
CA CYS A 59 17.28 -8.41 7.42
C CYS A 59 16.75 -9.30 6.31
N ILE A 60 15.47 -9.64 6.40
CA ILE A 60 14.77 -10.47 5.41
C ILE A 60 13.88 -9.66 4.48
N GLY A 61 13.92 -8.33 4.57
CA GLY A 61 13.10 -7.46 3.74
C GLY A 61 13.10 -6.03 4.22
N ALA A 62 12.82 -5.12 3.29
CA ALA A 62 12.61 -3.72 3.57
C ALA A 62 11.27 -3.29 2.98
N ILE A 63 10.50 -2.53 3.74
CA ILE A 63 9.26 -1.93 3.27
C ILE A 63 9.56 -0.45 3.10
N ASP A 64 9.64 0.00 1.84
CA ASP A 64 9.65 1.42 1.54
C ASP A 64 8.21 1.92 1.46
N GLY A 65 7.77 2.54 2.54
CA GLY A 65 6.42 3.07 2.67
C GLY A 65 6.41 4.58 2.50
N LYS A 66 5.57 5.09 1.61
CA LYS A 66 5.04 6.45 1.80
C LYS A 66 4.09 6.38 3.01
N HIS A 67 4.47 7.00 4.13
CA HIS A 67 3.54 7.19 5.25
C HIS A 67 2.37 8.06 4.75
N VAL A 68 1.22 7.44 4.49
CA VAL A 68 -0.02 8.15 4.20
C VAL A 68 -0.78 8.25 5.51
N VAL A 69 -0.86 9.46 6.07
CA VAL A 69 -1.75 9.73 7.21
C VAL A 69 -3.19 9.55 6.73
N ILE A 70 -3.85 8.50 7.22
CA ILE A 70 -5.28 8.34 7.02
C ILE A 70 -5.97 9.25 8.02
N GLN A 71 -6.30 10.47 7.60
CA GLN A 71 -7.26 11.29 8.34
C GLN A 71 -8.65 10.72 8.08
N ILE A 72 -9.24 10.13 9.12
CA ILE A 72 -10.68 9.91 9.16
C ILE A 72 -11.30 11.30 9.20
N VAL A 73 -12.23 11.57 8.28
CA VAL A 73 -13.10 12.74 8.41
C VAL A 73 -14.06 12.40 9.54
N GLU A 74 -13.70 12.74 10.77
CA GLU A 74 -14.74 12.91 11.77
C GLU A 74 -15.63 14.04 11.27
N VAL A 75 -16.93 13.77 11.12
CA VAL A 75 -17.92 14.84 11.12
C VAL A 75 -18.04 15.31 12.57
N ILE A 76 -17.01 16.01 13.06
CA ILE A 76 -17.11 16.80 14.28
C ILE A 76 -17.61 18.16 13.84
N GLU A 77 -18.72 18.56 14.44
CA GLU A 77 -19.21 19.93 14.39
C GLU A 77 -18.07 20.92 14.62
N THR A 78 -18.11 21.99 13.83
CA THR A 78 -17.37 23.22 14.07
C THR A 78 -17.41 23.59 15.55
N HIS A 79 -16.27 23.53 16.25
CA HIS A 79 -15.68 24.60 17.05
C HIS A 79 -14.65 24.06 18.06
N LEU A 80 -13.52 24.78 18.13
CA LEU A 80 -12.55 24.89 19.24
C LEU A 80 -11.25 24.04 19.21
N LEU A 81 -10.21 24.78 18.82
CA LEU A 81 -8.90 24.95 19.47
C LEU A 81 -7.77 23.95 19.18
N PHE A 82 -6.86 24.43 18.34
CA PHE A 82 -5.41 24.41 18.58
C PHE A 82 -5.09 24.48 20.08
N PHE A 83 -4.45 23.44 20.60
CA PHE A 83 -3.22 23.50 21.39
C PHE A 83 -2.36 22.29 21.04
#